data_AF-A0A7C2XE78-F1
#
_entry.id   AF-A0A7C2XE78-F1
#
_cell.length_a   1.000
_cell.length_b   1.000
_cell.length_c   1.000
_cell.angle_alpha   90.00
_cell.angle_beta   90.00
_cell.angle_gamma   90.00
#
_symmetry.space_group_name_H-M   'P 1'
#
loop_
_entity.id
_entity.type
_entity.pdbx_description
1 polymer ?
#
loop_
_entity_poly.entity_id
_entity_poly.type
_entity_poly.pdbx_seq_one_letter_code
_entity_poly.pdbx_strand_id
1 'polypeptide(L)'
;MIVNLYDLEGNVKSQVQLPRAFDFPFRPDLIRRAIKVMQSNSRQPYGVSPMAGLRRVGHNWGPNHGRARVPRIPTGDRGVILNNMVGGRTAHAPTTQRKWERKMNKKERLMSKLSALAQTANKEMVRRRGHRFRDDITLPVVVVDDLENVEKVSQAMEILRRLGLEDDVIRAKNGQKIRAGRGKTRGRKYYTPKSILIVMKNKEKALKSFSNIPGVEVITPSEINTEILAPGAMPGRLMLLTKGALDEIGGWLI
;
A
#
# COMPACT_ATOMS: atom_id res chain seq x y z
N MET A 1 2.17 -27.08 7.87
CA MET A 1 2.50 -26.43 9.16
C MET A 1 1.26 -26.41 10.04
N ILE A 2 1.41 -26.60 11.36
CA ILE A 2 0.30 -26.58 12.33
C ILE A 2 0.35 -25.24 13.09
N VAL A 3 -0.81 -24.61 13.29
CA VAL A 3 -0.95 -23.35 14.04
C VAL A 3 -2.04 -23.49 15.11
N ASN A 4 -1.93 -22.71 16.18
CA ASN A 4 -2.91 -22.68 17.24
C ASN A 4 -4.13 -21.83 16.82
N LEU A 5 -5.32 -22.31 17.16
CA LEU A 5 -6.58 -21.57 17.11
C LEU A 5 -6.82 -20.94 18.48
N TYR A 6 -6.88 -19.61 18.52
CA TYR A 6 -7.13 -18.85 19.73
C TYR A 6 -8.61 -18.51 19.90
N ASP A 7 -9.09 -18.50 21.13
CA ASP A 7 -10.35 -17.87 21.50
C ASP A 7 -10.20 -16.34 21.64
N LEU A 8 -11.29 -15.64 21.99
CA LEU A 8 -11.27 -14.19 22.21
C LEU A 8 -10.54 -13.79 23.51
N GLU A 9 -10.28 -14.76 24.39
CA GLU A 9 -9.57 -14.55 25.66
C GLU A 9 -8.05 -14.72 25.53
N GLY A 10 -7.58 -15.27 24.41
CA GLY A 10 -6.18 -15.52 24.13
C GLY A 10 -5.70 -16.94 24.49
N ASN A 11 -6.60 -17.84 24.88
CA ASN A 11 -6.28 -19.24 25.15
C ASN A 11 -6.32 -20.07 23.86
N VAL A 12 -5.53 -21.15 23.85
CA VAL A 12 -5.48 -22.09 22.72
C VAL A 12 -6.66 -23.06 22.82
N LYS A 13 -7.60 -22.97 21.87
CA LYS A 13 -8.78 -23.85 21.80
C LYS A 13 -8.47 -25.16 21.08
N SER A 14 -7.77 -25.08 19.95
CA SER A 14 -7.39 -26.26 19.16
C SER A 14 -6.19 -25.97 18.25
N GLN A 15 -5.72 -26.97 17.52
CA GLN A 15 -4.71 -26.81 16.49
C GLN A 15 -5.34 -26.97 15.10
N VAL A 16 -4.89 -26.18 14.13
CA VAL A 16 -5.38 -26.17 12.75
C VAL A 16 -4.19 -26.27 11.79
N GLN A 17 -4.36 -27.01 10.70
CA GLN A 17 -3.33 -27.11 9.66
C GLN A 17 -3.44 -25.93 8.70
N LEU A 18 -2.30 -25.29 8.40
CA LEU A 18 -2.25 -24.24 7.39
C LEU A 18 -2.43 -24.83 5.98
N PRO A 19 -3.22 -24.17 5.12
CA PRO A 19 -3.36 -24.59 3.73
C PRO A 19 -2.06 -24.51 2.92
N ARG A 20 -2.04 -25.22 1.78
CA ARG A 20 -0.93 -25.21 0.80
C ARG A 20 -0.54 -23.81 0.30
N ALA A 21 -1.46 -22.84 0.36
CA ALA A 21 -1.20 -21.46 -0.03
C ALA A 21 -0.08 -20.78 0.79
N PHE A 22 0.16 -21.24 2.02
CA PHE A 22 1.24 -20.74 2.88
C PHE A 22 2.59 -21.42 2.65
N ASP A 23 2.65 -22.47 1.82
CA ASP A 23 3.86 -23.25 1.55
C ASP A 23 4.55 -22.87 0.22
N PHE A 24 4.13 -21.75 -0.37
CA PHE A 24 4.68 -21.31 -1.66
C PHE A 24 6.12 -20.77 -1.50
N PRO A 25 7.04 -21.07 -2.45
CA PRO A 25 8.42 -20.61 -2.36
C PRO A 25 8.56 -19.09 -2.33
N PHE A 26 9.57 -18.62 -1.61
CA PHE A 26 9.84 -17.19 -1.49
C PHE A 26 10.42 -16.62 -2.80
N ARG A 27 9.66 -15.71 -3.43
CA ARG A 27 9.97 -15.07 -4.72
C ARG A 27 9.85 -13.55 -4.62
N PRO A 28 10.87 -12.86 -4.07
CA PRO A 28 10.85 -11.41 -3.89
C PRO A 28 10.83 -10.63 -5.22
N ASP A 29 11.34 -11.23 -6.30
CA ASP A 29 11.29 -10.72 -7.67
C ASP A 29 9.85 -10.48 -8.14
N LEU A 30 8.98 -11.48 -7.98
CA LEU A 30 7.57 -11.41 -8.38
C LEU A 30 6.80 -10.41 -7.52
N ILE A 31 7.05 -10.40 -6.21
CA ILE A 31 6.40 -9.47 -5.26
C ILE A 31 6.72 -8.02 -5.66
N ARG A 32 8.00 -7.71 -5.90
CA ARG A 32 8.44 -6.37 -6.29
C ARG A 32 7.84 -5.94 -7.64
N ARG A 33 7.81 -6.85 -8.61
CA ARG A 33 7.21 -6.58 -9.93
C ARG A 33 5.71 -6.32 -9.82
N ALA A 34 4.98 -7.15 -9.08
CA ALA A 34 3.54 -6.99 -8.87
C ALA A 34 3.22 -5.63 -8.26
N ILE A 35 3.93 -5.24 -7.20
CA ILE A 35 3.70 -3.97 -6.51
C ILE A 35 4.03 -2.78 -7.40
N LYS A 36 5.11 -2.83 -8.19
CA LYS A 36 5.43 -1.77 -9.15
C LYS A 36 4.32 -1.59 -10.19
N VAL A 37 3.70 -2.68 -10.64
CA VAL A 37 2.57 -2.64 -11.57
C VAL A 37 1.33 -2.06 -10.88
N MET A 38 0.95 -2.58 -9.72
CA MET A 38 -0.22 -2.12 -8.95
C MET A 38 -0.12 -0.62 -8.61
N GLN A 39 1.04 -0.18 -8.11
CA GLN A 39 1.29 1.24 -7.81
C GLN A 39 1.32 2.11 -9.06
N SER A 40 1.75 1.59 -10.21
CA SER A 40 1.70 2.35 -11.47
C SER A 40 0.25 2.55 -11.92
N ASN A 41 -0.59 1.53 -11.77
CA ASN A 41 -2.00 1.54 -12.19
C ASN A 41 -2.88 2.39 -11.26
N SER A 42 -2.49 2.59 -10.00
CA SER A 42 -3.20 3.48 -9.06
C SER A 42 -2.94 4.98 -9.31
N ARG A 43 -2.02 5.34 -10.22
CA ARG A 43 -1.65 6.74 -10.46
C ARG A 43 -2.71 7.46 -11.27
N GLN A 44 -3.01 8.69 -10.85
CA GLN A 44 -3.83 9.61 -11.63
C GLN A 44 -2.98 10.30 -12.72
N PRO A 45 -3.44 10.35 -13.98
CA PRO A 45 -2.79 11.11 -15.04
C PRO A 45 -2.65 12.59 -14.66
N TYR A 46 -1.50 13.18 -14.96
CA TYR A 46 -1.27 14.62 -14.79
C TYR A 46 -0.50 15.18 -15.98
N GLY A 47 -0.73 16.44 -16.28
CA GLY A 47 -0.04 17.16 -17.34
C GLY A 47 -0.21 18.67 -17.21
N VAL A 48 0.57 19.42 -17.99
CA VAL A 48 0.37 20.87 -18.11
C VAL A 48 -0.74 21.18 -19.11
N SER A 49 -1.30 22.39 -19.05
CA SER A 49 -2.19 22.87 -20.12
C SER A 49 -1.41 22.93 -21.46
N PRO A 50 -1.98 22.45 -22.58
CA PRO A 50 -1.32 22.51 -23.89
C PRO A 50 -0.91 23.92 -24.32
N MET A 51 -1.64 24.95 -23.88
CA MET A 51 -1.38 26.36 -24.21
C MET A 51 -0.49 27.09 -23.18
N ALA A 52 0.05 26.39 -22.18
CA ALA A 52 0.89 27.00 -21.16
C ALA A 52 2.19 27.57 -21.76
N GLY A 53 2.43 28.87 -21.56
CA GLY A 53 3.60 29.57 -22.09
C GLY A 53 3.53 29.91 -23.59
N LEU A 54 2.40 29.62 -24.26
CA LEU A 54 2.18 29.87 -25.69
C LEU A 54 1.19 31.01 -25.99
N ARG A 55 0.55 31.60 -24.97
CA ARG A 55 -0.49 32.63 -25.15
C ARG A 55 0.03 33.98 -25.64
N ARG A 56 1.33 34.26 -25.47
CA ARG A 56 1.93 35.54 -25.88
C ARG A 56 2.40 35.43 -27.32
N VAL A 57 2.01 36.41 -28.14
CA VAL A 57 2.57 36.59 -29.48
C VAL A 57 3.97 37.19 -29.34
N GLY A 58 4.92 36.62 -30.06
CA GLY A 58 6.27 37.17 -30.14
C GLY A 58 6.94 36.85 -31.46
N HIS A 59 7.67 37.82 -31.98
CA HIS A 59 8.36 37.73 -33.27
C HIS A 59 9.86 37.92 -33.07
N ASN A 60 10.65 37.29 -33.94
CA ASN A 60 12.09 37.48 -33.97
C ASN A 60 12.42 38.64 -34.91
N TRP A 61 13.22 39.60 -34.46
CA TRP A 61 13.61 40.77 -35.25
C TRP A 61 14.69 40.46 -36.30
N GLY A 62 15.32 39.29 -36.25
CA GLY A 62 16.36 38.90 -37.21
C GLY A 62 17.77 39.34 -36.81
N PRO A 63 18.75 39.22 -37.71
CA PRO A 63 20.14 39.63 -37.47
C PRO A 63 20.31 41.16 -37.45
N ASN A 64 21.52 41.65 -37.14
CA ASN A 64 21.94 43.07 -37.24
C ASN A 64 21.30 44.06 -36.25
N HIS A 65 20.71 43.58 -35.15
CA HIS A 65 20.17 44.43 -34.07
C HIS A 65 21.00 44.42 -32.77
N GLY A 66 22.22 43.86 -32.79
CA GLY A 66 23.06 43.72 -31.59
C GLY A 66 22.44 42.84 -30.49
N ARG A 67 21.47 41.98 -30.85
CA ARG A 67 20.62 41.23 -29.91
C ARG A 67 20.52 39.77 -30.31
N ALA A 68 20.30 38.90 -29.32
CA ALA A 68 20.03 37.49 -29.55
C ALA A 68 18.73 37.28 -30.36
N ARG A 69 18.75 36.31 -31.27
CA ARG A 69 17.64 35.92 -32.16
C ARG A 69 16.57 35.13 -31.42
N VAL A 70 15.80 35.79 -30.56
CA VAL A 70 14.70 35.19 -29.79
C VAL A 70 13.39 35.94 -30.05
N PRO A 71 12.23 35.24 -30.04
CA PRO A 71 10.93 35.88 -30.20
C PRO A 71 10.65 36.79 -29.01
N ARG A 72 10.36 38.07 -29.29
CA ARG A 72 10.05 39.10 -28.30
C ARG A 72 8.64 39.64 -28.50
N ILE A 73 8.06 40.18 -27.43
CA ILE A 73 6.79 40.89 -27.52
C ILE A 73 6.89 42.09 -28.46
N PRO A 74 5.80 42.49 -29.15
CA PRO A 74 5.84 43.64 -30.06
C PRO A 74 6.23 44.96 -29.38
N THR A 75 5.75 45.15 -28.14
CA THR A 75 5.89 46.42 -27.40
C THR A 75 7.18 46.52 -26.57
N GLY A 76 8.10 45.54 -26.64
CA GLY A 76 9.30 45.61 -25.82
C GLY A 76 10.26 44.42 -25.92
N ASP A 77 11.25 44.44 -25.04
CA ASP A 77 12.48 43.64 -25.21
C ASP A 77 12.41 42.23 -24.62
N ARG A 78 11.28 41.85 -24.03
CA ARG A 78 11.12 40.60 -23.30
C ARG A 78 10.96 39.41 -24.25
N GLY A 79 11.87 38.45 -24.14
CA GLY A 79 11.75 37.14 -24.81
C GLY A 79 10.55 36.35 -24.27
N VAL A 80 9.83 35.68 -25.17
CA VAL A 80 8.61 34.90 -24.87
C VAL A 80 8.65 33.53 -25.54
N ILE A 81 7.68 32.67 -25.25
CA ILE A 81 7.43 31.35 -25.88
C ILE A 81 8.49 30.29 -25.58
N LEU A 82 9.78 30.59 -25.74
CA LEU A 82 10.89 29.66 -25.55
C LEU A 82 11.02 29.19 -24.10
N ASN A 83 11.57 28.00 -23.92
CA ASN A 83 11.77 27.36 -22.63
C ASN A 83 12.87 27.98 -21.77
N ASN A 84 13.84 28.66 -22.38
CA ASN A 84 14.87 29.40 -21.68
C ASN A 84 14.41 30.80 -21.23
N MET A 85 13.17 31.19 -21.49
CA MET A 85 12.60 32.48 -21.12
C MET A 85 11.68 32.37 -19.91
N VAL A 86 11.72 33.36 -19.01
CA VAL A 86 10.84 33.42 -17.84
C VAL A 86 9.39 33.61 -18.27
N GLY A 87 8.56 32.60 -18.02
CA GLY A 87 7.15 32.56 -18.41
C GLY A 87 6.89 31.99 -19.81
N GLY A 88 7.90 31.46 -20.49
CA GLY A 88 7.76 30.69 -21.72
C GLY A 88 7.33 29.24 -21.48
N ARG A 89 7.18 28.46 -22.56
CA ARG A 89 6.72 27.07 -22.49
C ARG A 89 7.82 26.14 -21.99
N THR A 90 7.48 25.06 -21.31
CA THR A 90 8.46 23.99 -21.04
C THR A 90 8.67 23.15 -22.31
N ALA A 91 9.92 22.83 -22.67
CA ALA A 91 10.24 22.11 -23.91
C ALA A 91 9.61 20.71 -23.98
N HIS A 92 9.79 19.89 -22.94
CA HIS A 92 9.20 18.56 -22.80
C HIS A 92 8.28 18.51 -21.58
N ALA A 93 7.15 19.20 -21.68
CA ALA A 93 6.20 19.27 -20.59
C ALA A 93 5.47 17.92 -20.40
N PRO A 94 5.08 17.57 -19.15
CA PRO A 94 4.34 16.34 -18.90
C PRO A 94 2.97 16.40 -19.58
N THR A 95 2.60 15.32 -20.27
CA THR A 95 1.32 15.16 -20.94
C THR A 95 0.48 14.06 -20.29
N THR A 96 -0.83 14.19 -20.39
CA THR A 96 -1.79 13.18 -19.93
C THR A 96 -1.75 11.92 -20.79
N GLN A 97 -1.35 12.04 -22.07
CA GLN A 97 -1.25 10.96 -23.06
C GLN A 97 -0.20 9.88 -22.74
N ARG A 98 0.69 10.10 -21.76
CA ARG A 98 1.64 9.09 -21.29
C ARG A 98 0.90 7.80 -20.91
N LYS A 99 1.42 6.64 -21.31
CA LYS A 99 0.92 5.34 -20.80
C LYS A 99 1.32 5.15 -19.34
N TRP A 100 0.38 5.36 -18.42
CA TRP A 100 0.58 5.23 -16.97
C TRP A 100 0.51 3.78 -16.51
N GLU A 101 -0.38 3.02 -17.11
CA GLU A 101 -0.68 1.64 -16.74
C GLU A 101 0.38 0.66 -17.23
N ARG A 102 0.56 -0.40 -16.45
CA ARG A 102 1.41 -1.54 -16.77
C ARG A 102 0.58 -2.83 -16.72
N LYS A 103 0.82 -3.70 -17.69
CA LYS A 103 0.18 -5.03 -17.75
C LYS A 103 1.00 -6.05 -16.96
N MET A 104 0.33 -7.05 -16.40
CA MET A 104 0.93 -8.20 -15.72
C MET A 104 0.09 -9.45 -15.99
N ASN A 105 0.75 -10.60 -16.10
CA ASN A 105 0.07 -11.87 -16.34
C ASN A 105 -0.73 -12.30 -15.10
N LYS A 106 -1.91 -12.90 -15.33
CA LYS A 106 -2.78 -13.38 -14.24
C LYS A 106 -2.08 -14.42 -13.35
N LYS A 107 -1.37 -15.37 -13.97
CA LYS A 107 -0.59 -16.42 -13.26
C LYS A 107 0.55 -15.81 -12.41
N GLU A 108 1.27 -14.84 -12.97
CA GLU A 108 2.35 -14.16 -12.25
C GLU A 108 1.82 -13.38 -11.04
N ARG A 109 0.65 -12.74 -11.17
CA ARG A 109 -0.04 -12.05 -10.07
C ARG A 109 -0.52 -13.01 -8.98
N LEU A 110 -0.96 -14.21 -9.35
CA LEU A 110 -1.33 -15.26 -8.39
C LEU A 110 -0.09 -15.74 -7.61
N MET A 111 1.00 -16.05 -8.32
CA MET A 111 2.27 -16.47 -7.70
C MET A 111 2.83 -15.40 -6.76
N SER A 112 2.75 -14.11 -7.12
CA SER A 112 3.19 -13.03 -6.23
C SER A 112 2.33 -12.93 -4.97
N LYS A 113 1.00 -13.16 -5.08
CA LYS A 113 0.07 -13.19 -3.95
C LYS A 113 0.40 -14.36 -3.01
N LEU A 114 0.57 -15.57 -3.55
CA LEU A 114 0.92 -16.76 -2.76
C LEU A 114 2.29 -16.63 -2.10
N SER A 115 3.29 -16.14 -2.82
CA SER A 115 4.63 -15.92 -2.25
C SER A 115 4.64 -14.89 -1.13
N ALA A 116 3.86 -13.80 -1.27
CA ALA A 116 3.72 -12.83 -0.19
C ALA A 116 2.96 -13.39 1.03
N LEU A 117 1.94 -14.23 0.78
CA LEU A 117 1.15 -14.89 1.83
C LEU A 117 2.00 -15.89 2.62
N ALA A 118 2.80 -16.72 1.95
CA ALA A 118 3.69 -17.67 2.61
C ALA A 118 4.62 -17.00 3.64
N GLN A 119 5.08 -15.78 3.35
CA GLN A 119 5.96 -15.04 4.26
C GLN A 119 5.25 -14.49 5.51
N THR A 120 3.92 -14.46 5.58
CA THR A 120 3.22 -14.05 6.80
C THR A 120 3.27 -15.14 7.88
N ALA A 121 3.50 -16.40 7.48
CA ALA A 121 3.73 -17.52 8.41
C ALA A 121 5.16 -17.55 8.98
N ASN A 122 6.13 -16.92 8.30
CA ASN A 122 7.52 -16.92 8.74
C ASN A 122 7.79 -15.83 9.81
N LYS A 123 8.01 -16.25 11.06
CA LYS A 123 8.30 -15.37 12.20
C LYS A 123 9.50 -14.44 11.98
N GLU A 124 10.58 -14.95 11.39
CA GLU A 124 11.81 -14.18 11.15
C GLU A 124 11.54 -13.01 10.19
N MET A 125 10.80 -13.28 9.12
CA MET A 125 10.44 -12.27 8.12
C MET A 125 9.54 -11.19 8.69
N VAL A 126 8.57 -11.57 9.53
CA VAL A 126 7.64 -10.65 10.19
C VAL A 126 8.37 -9.74 11.18
N ARG A 127 9.33 -10.29 11.95
CA ARG A 127 10.22 -9.49 12.81
C ARG A 127 11.13 -8.57 12.02
N ARG A 128 11.74 -9.06 10.93
CA ARG A 128 12.63 -8.26 10.06
C ARG A 128 11.91 -7.08 9.43
N ARG A 129 10.60 -7.21 9.15
CA ARG A 129 9.75 -6.10 8.69
C ARG A 129 9.54 -5.02 9.77
N GLY A 130 9.72 -5.37 11.04
CA GLY A 130 9.63 -4.47 12.19
C GLY A 130 8.32 -4.60 12.98
N HIS A 131 7.60 -5.71 12.86
CA HIS A 131 6.44 -5.99 13.70
C HIS A 131 6.85 -6.46 15.10
N ARG A 132 6.05 -6.10 16.11
CA ARG A 132 6.24 -6.52 17.51
C ARG A 132 5.11 -7.45 17.93
N PHE A 133 5.44 -8.65 18.37
CA PHE A 133 4.49 -9.66 18.83
C PHE A 133 5.22 -10.57 19.82
N ARG A 134 4.47 -11.24 20.70
CA ARG A 134 5.03 -12.18 21.68
C ARG A 134 5.59 -13.43 20.99
N ASP A 135 6.70 -13.94 21.50
CA ASP A 135 7.46 -15.05 20.92
C ASP A 135 6.67 -16.37 20.89
N ASP A 136 5.81 -16.51 21.89
CA ASP A 136 4.92 -17.63 22.21
C ASP A 136 3.87 -17.86 21.11
N ILE A 137 3.54 -16.83 20.32
CA ILE A 137 2.43 -16.85 19.37
C ILE A 137 2.84 -17.58 18.08
N THR A 138 1.95 -18.43 17.56
CA THR A 138 2.07 -19.06 16.23
C THR A 138 1.60 -18.09 15.14
N LEU A 139 2.34 -18.01 14.02
CA LEU A 139 1.98 -17.16 12.88
C LEU A 139 1.54 -17.99 11.66
N PRO A 140 0.59 -17.49 10.84
CA PRO A 140 -0.32 -16.38 11.13
C PRO A 140 -1.20 -16.69 12.35
N VAL A 141 -1.70 -15.65 13.03
CA VAL A 141 -2.56 -15.81 14.21
C VAL A 141 -3.96 -16.21 13.73
N VAL A 142 -4.49 -17.34 14.18
CA VAL A 142 -5.83 -17.81 13.80
C VAL A 142 -6.77 -17.70 15.00
N VAL A 143 -7.92 -17.07 14.82
CA VAL A 143 -8.91 -16.80 15.87
C VAL A 143 -10.27 -17.40 15.46
N VAL A 144 -11.12 -17.71 16.44
CA VAL A 144 -12.51 -18.14 16.21
C VAL A 144 -13.31 -17.05 15.47
N ASP A 145 -14.30 -17.47 14.68
CA ASP A 145 -15.16 -16.60 13.87
C ASP A 145 -15.99 -15.61 14.68
N ASP A 146 -16.12 -15.80 16.00
CA ASP A 146 -16.79 -14.87 16.92
C ASP A 146 -16.20 -13.45 16.88
N LEU A 147 -14.94 -13.32 16.43
CA LEU A 147 -14.29 -12.04 16.20
C LEU A 147 -15.08 -11.12 15.24
N GLU A 148 -15.83 -11.72 14.30
CA GLU A 148 -16.64 -11.00 13.30
C GLU A 148 -17.78 -10.19 13.94
N ASN A 149 -18.21 -10.54 15.15
CA ASN A 149 -19.33 -9.88 15.85
C ASN A 149 -18.90 -8.70 16.74
N VAL A 150 -17.61 -8.33 16.75
CA VAL A 150 -17.09 -7.25 17.62
C VAL A 150 -17.40 -5.87 17.04
N GLU A 151 -18.36 -5.16 17.62
CA GLU A 151 -18.78 -3.83 17.14
C GLU A 151 -18.07 -2.67 17.83
N LYS A 152 -17.59 -2.84 19.07
CA LYS A 152 -16.98 -1.76 19.86
C LYS A 152 -15.45 -1.77 19.74
N VAL A 153 -14.88 -0.59 19.54
CA VAL A 153 -13.42 -0.40 19.45
C VAL A 153 -12.71 -0.78 20.75
N SER A 154 -13.33 -0.51 21.91
CA SER A 154 -12.78 -0.89 23.22
C SER A 154 -12.61 -2.40 23.36
N GLN A 155 -13.62 -3.17 22.97
CA GLN A 155 -13.59 -4.62 22.94
C GLN A 155 -12.54 -5.14 21.95
N ALA A 156 -12.45 -4.55 20.76
CA ALA A 156 -11.44 -4.91 19.77
C ALA A 156 -10.01 -4.71 20.30
N MET A 157 -9.73 -3.61 21.01
CA MET A 157 -8.43 -3.35 21.63
C MET A 157 -8.12 -4.33 22.76
N GLU A 158 -9.11 -4.70 23.57
CA GLU A 158 -8.95 -5.68 24.64
C GLU A 158 -8.61 -7.08 24.08
N ILE A 159 -9.27 -7.50 23.00
CA ILE A 159 -8.97 -8.76 22.31
C ILE A 159 -7.55 -8.76 21.77
N LEU A 160 -7.11 -7.67 21.12
CA LEU A 160 -5.73 -7.57 20.61
C LEU A 160 -4.68 -7.58 21.74
N ARG A 161 -5.00 -7.03 22.91
CA ARG A 161 -4.16 -7.11 24.12
C ARG A 161 -4.05 -8.55 24.61
N ARG A 162 -5.17 -9.25 24.76
CA ARG A 162 -5.22 -10.64 25.21
C ARG A 162 -4.47 -11.58 24.26
N LEU A 163 -4.59 -11.35 22.95
CA LEU A 163 -3.85 -12.07 21.92
C LEU A 163 -2.36 -11.69 21.84
N GLY A 164 -1.88 -10.71 22.62
CA GLY A 164 -0.47 -10.30 22.64
C GLY A 164 -0.01 -9.53 21.40
N LEU A 165 -0.93 -8.84 20.71
CA LEU A 165 -0.65 -8.06 19.50
C LEU A 165 -0.70 -6.53 19.74
N GLU A 166 -0.99 -6.09 20.96
CA GLU A 166 -1.10 -4.67 21.32
C GLU A 166 0.20 -3.89 21.04
N ASP A 167 1.37 -4.50 21.24
CA ASP A 167 2.67 -3.85 21.01
C ASP A 167 2.85 -3.38 19.55
N ASP A 168 2.31 -4.11 18.58
CA ASP A 168 2.37 -3.69 17.16
C ASP A 168 1.47 -2.49 16.89
N VAL A 169 0.32 -2.44 17.55
CA VAL A 169 -0.63 -1.32 17.44
C VAL A 169 -0.05 -0.07 18.08
N ILE A 170 0.56 -0.21 19.27
CA ILE A 170 1.26 0.89 19.95
C ILE A 170 2.41 1.39 19.09
N ARG A 171 3.19 0.50 18.47
CA ARG A 171 4.24 0.86 17.50
C ARG A 171 3.68 1.70 16.34
N ALA A 172 2.53 1.30 15.78
CA ALA A 172 1.91 2.05 14.69
C ALA A 172 1.38 3.41 15.12
N LYS A 173 0.77 3.50 16.31
CA LYS A 173 0.32 4.77 16.92
C LYS A 173 1.49 5.72 17.16
N ASN A 174 2.56 5.25 17.81
CA ASN A 174 3.75 6.06 18.13
C ASN A 174 4.57 6.41 16.87
N GLY A 175 4.50 5.57 15.84
CA GLY A 175 5.18 5.81 14.57
C GLY A 175 4.44 6.78 13.64
N GLN A 176 3.27 7.29 14.03
CA GLN A 176 2.55 8.29 13.25
C GLN A 176 3.34 9.60 13.23
N LYS A 177 3.71 10.05 12.03
CA LYS A 177 4.51 11.26 11.85
C LYS A 177 4.00 12.12 10.71
N ILE A 178 4.33 13.41 10.76
CA ILE A 178 4.10 14.32 9.66
C ILE A 178 5.12 14.03 8.55
N ARG A 179 4.66 13.88 7.31
CA ARG A 179 5.53 13.59 6.16
C ARG A 179 6.50 14.74 5.88
N ALA A 180 7.73 14.40 5.52
CA ALA A 180 8.67 15.37 4.98
C ALA A 180 8.26 15.82 3.56
N GLY A 181 8.63 17.04 3.18
CA GLY A 181 8.43 17.59 1.85
C GLY A 181 7.03 18.13 1.52
N ARG A 182 6.78 18.39 0.23
CA ARG A 182 5.55 19.02 -0.29
C ARG A 182 4.32 18.10 -0.32
N GLY A 183 4.45 16.83 0.07
CA GLY A 183 3.28 15.93 0.20
C GLY A 183 2.25 16.45 1.22
N LYS A 184 2.73 17.21 2.23
CA LYS A 184 1.90 17.84 3.26
C LYS A 184 0.84 18.77 2.69
N THR A 185 1.19 19.58 1.69
CA THR A 185 0.27 20.55 1.07
C THR A 185 -0.69 19.90 0.07
N ARG A 186 -0.47 18.64 -0.29
CA ARG A 186 -1.29 17.89 -1.26
C ARG A 186 -2.25 16.89 -0.58
N GLY A 187 -2.67 17.18 0.66
CA GLY A 187 -3.58 16.33 1.44
C GLY A 187 -2.95 15.06 2.03
N ARG A 188 -1.63 14.84 1.90
CA ARG A 188 -0.92 13.66 2.42
C ARG A 188 -0.02 14.02 3.61
N LYS A 189 -0.57 14.76 4.58
CA LYS A 189 0.21 15.32 5.71
C LYS A 189 0.71 14.24 6.67
N TYR A 190 -0.14 13.31 7.07
CA TYR A 190 0.22 12.27 8.04
C TYR A 190 0.70 10.99 7.33
N TYR A 191 1.64 10.31 7.97
CA TYR A 191 2.08 8.97 7.64
C TYR A 191 1.84 8.09 8.87
N THR A 192 1.10 7.00 8.67
CA THR A 192 0.85 5.99 9.69
C THR A 192 1.51 4.69 9.21
N PRO A 193 2.39 4.06 10.02
CA PRO A 193 2.93 2.75 9.73
C PRO A 193 1.82 1.70 9.58
N LYS A 194 2.03 0.72 8.69
CA LYS A 194 1.13 -0.44 8.57
C LYS A 194 1.41 -1.43 9.71
N SER A 195 0.35 -1.80 10.42
CA SER A 195 0.33 -2.76 11.52
C SER A 195 -0.31 -4.08 11.05
N ILE A 196 -1.14 -4.66 11.89
CA ILE A 196 -1.83 -5.93 11.72
C ILE A 196 -2.74 -5.88 10.48
N LEU A 197 -2.74 -6.98 9.74
CA LEU A 197 -3.73 -7.28 8.72
C LEU A 197 -4.73 -8.28 9.30
N ILE A 198 -5.98 -7.86 9.46
CA ILE A 198 -7.07 -8.72 9.92
C ILE A 198 -7.82 -9.21 8.69
N VAL A 199 -7.96 -10.53 8.55
CA VAL A 199 -8.75 -11.14 7.48
C VAL A 199 -9.89 -11.93 8.10
N MET A 200 -11.10 -11.58 7.66
CA MET A 200 -12.35 -12.16 8.15
C MET A 200 -13.18 -12.60 6.96
N LYS A 201 -14.03 -13.60 7.14
CA LYS A 201 -14.96 -14.03 6.09
C LYS A 201 -16.03 -12.96 5.91
N ASN A 202 -16.69 -12.57 7.01
CA ASN A 202 -17.64 -11.47 7.04
C ASN A 202 -17.09 -10.31 7.85
N LYS A 203 -16.75 -9.21 7.18
CA LYS A 203 -16.14 -8.04 7.84
C LYS A 203 -17.13 -6.96 8.26
N GLU A 204 -18.40 -6.98 7.85
CA GLU A 204 -19.29 -5.81 7.92
C GLU A 204 -19.47 -5.22 9.33
N LYS A 205 -19.70 -6.08 10.33
CA LYS A 205 -19.86 -5.65 11.73
C LYS A 205 -18.53 -5.20 12.34
N ALA A 206 -17.47 -5.99 12.13
CA ALA A 206 -16.13 -5.74 12.66
C ALA A 206 -15.35 -4.62 11.94
N LEU A 207 -15.77 -4.20 10.74
CA LEU A 207 -15.05 -3.20 9.94
C LEU A 207 -14.93 -1.88 10.70
N LYS A 208 -16.00 -1.43 11.35
CA LYS A 208 -16.02 -0.15 12.08
C LYS A 208 -15.13 -0.17 13.33
N SER A 209 -15.12 -1.29 14.05
CA SER A 209 -14.37 -1.42 15.31
C SER A 209 -12.86 -1.47 15.06
N PHE A 210 -12.42 -2.29 14.12
CA PHE A 210 -10.99 -2.48 13.85
C PHE A 210 -10.39 -1.41 12.92
N SER A 211 -11.15 -0.80 12.00
CA SER A 211 -10.60 0.22 11.08
C SER A 211 -10.24 1.53 11.76
N ASN A 212 -10.80 1.81 12.94
CA ASN A 212 -10.45 3.00 13.72
C ASN A 212 -9.09 2.86 14.43
N ILE A 213 -8.56 1.64 14.54
CA ILE A 213 -7.29 1.37 15.20
C ILE A 213 -6.13 1.76 14.28
N PRO A 214 -5.15 2.56 14.74
CA PRO A 214 -4.06 3.04 13.89
C PRO A 214 -3.26 1.91 13.22
N GLY A 215 -3.21 1.93 11.89
CA GLY A 215 -2.39 1.03 11.10
C GLY A 215 -2.98 -0.37 10.89
N VAL A 216 -4.11 -0.69 11.52
CA VAL A 216 -4.85 -1.94 11.31
C VAL A 216 -5.66 -1.84 10.02
N GLU A 217 -5.78 -2.95 9.31
CA GLU A 217 -6.54 -3.04 8.06
C GLU A 217 -7.36 -4.32 8.07
N VAL A 218 -8.66 -4.22 7.77
CA VAL A 218 -9.59 -5.35 7.75
C VAL A 218 -9.98 -5.64 6.31
N ILE A 219 -9.85 -6.89 5.89
CA ILE A 219 -10.16 -7.33 4.53
C ILE A 219 -10.83 -8.70 4.52
N THR A 220 -11.41 -9.07 3.38
CA THR A 220 -11.87 -10.45 3.12
C THR A 220 -10.81 -11.24 2.34
N PRO A 221 -10.87 -12.59 2.32
CA PRO A 221 -9.94 -13.41 1.54
C PRO A 221 -9.90 -13.04 0.05
N SER A 222 -11.06 -12.71 -0.54
CA SER A 222 -11.20 -12.30 -1.93
C SER A 222 -10.47 -10.98 -2.26
N GLU A 223 -10.38 -10.06 -1.30
CA GLU A 223 -9.72 -8.76 -1.46
C GLU A 223 -8.20 -8.82 -1.28
N ILE A 224 -7.66 -9.93 -0.77
CA ILE A 224 -6.22 -10.09 -0.54
C ILE A 224 -5.47 -9.88 -1.86
N ASN A 225 -4.57 -8.90 -1.85
CA ASN A 225 -3.67 -8.59 -2.96
C ASN A 225 -2.21 -8.53 -2.48
N THR A 226 -1.27 -8.49 -3.43
CA THR A 226 0.17 -8.49 -3.10
C THR A 226 0.59 -7.21 -2.36
N GLU A 227 -0.05 -6.06 -2.64
CA GLU A 227 0.28 -4.78 -2.03
C GLU A 227 -0.13 -4.70 -0.55
N ILE A 228 -1.25 -5.32 -0.17
CA ILE A 228 -1.74 -5.39 1.20
C ILE A 228 -0.88 -6.34 2.04
N LEU A 229 -0.49 -7.49 1.46
CA LEU A 229 0.38 -8.48 2.11
C LEU A 229 1.83 -8.00 2.25
N ALA A 230 2.35 -7.29 1.24
CA ALA A 230 3.72 -6.80 1.23
C ALA A 230 3.79 -5.28 0.96
N PRO A 231 3.32 -4.42 1.87
CA PRO A 231 3.33 -2.97 1.66
C PRO A 231 4.77 -2.48 1.42
N GLY A 232 4.99 -1.77 0.31
CA GLY A 232 6.32 -1.27 -0.05
C GLY A 232 7.27 -2.35 -0.59
N ALA A 233 6.77 -3.49 -1.05
CA ALA A 233 7.54 -4.64 -1.51
C ALA A 233 8.39 -5.33 -0.43
N MET A 234 8.01 -5.13 0.83
CA MET A 234 8.54 -5.87 1.98
C MET A 234 7.46 -6.84 2.51
N PRO A 235 7.61 -8.16 2.27
CA PRO A 235 6.68 -9.18 2.74
C PRO A 235 6.89 -9.47 4.24
N GLY A 236 6.04 -10.34 4.79
CA GLY A 236 6.04 -10.64 6.23
C GLY A 236 5.22 -9.63 7.04
N ARG A 237 4.01 -9.31 6.59
CA ARG A 237 3.07 -8.51 7.40
C ARG A 237 2.45 -9.39 8.48
N LEU A 238 2.35 -8.87 9.70
CA LEU A 238 1.65 -9.55 10.80
C LEU A 238 0.17 -9.71 10.44
N MET A 239 -0.30 -10.96 10.43
CA MET A 239 -1.61 -11.35 9.91
C MET A 239 -2.41 -12.07 10.99
N LEU A 240 -3.66 -11.64 11.17
CA LEU A 240 -4.67 -12.28 12.01
C LEU A 240 -5.80 -12.76 11.10
N LEU A 241 -6.17 -14.03 11.21
CA LEU A 241 -7.16 -14.72 10.39
C LEU A 241 -8.31 -15.22 11.27
N THR A 242 -9.54 -15.13 10.79
CA THR A 242 -10.62 -15.97 11.33
C THR A 242 -10.52 -17.39 10.74
N LYS A 243 -11.05 -18.38 11.45
CA LYS A 243 -11.06 -19.77 10.97
C LYS A 243 -11.76 -19.89 9.63
N GLY A 244 -12.93 -19.26 9.46
CA GLY A 244 -13.67 -19.25 8.20
C GLY A 244 -12.90 -18.59 7.06
N ALA A 245 -12.09 -17.56 7.34
CA ALA A 245 -11.22 -16.95 6.34
C ALA A 245 -10.06 -17.89 5.94
N LEU A 246 -9.50 -18.65 6.89
CA LEU A 246 -8.46 -19.64 6.61
C LEU A 246 -8.96 -20.76 5.70
N ASP A 247 -10.17 -21.25 5.94
CA ASP A 247 -10.81 -22.29 5.11
C ASP A 247 -11.03 -21.81 3.67
N GLU A 248 -11.46 -20.56 3.49
CA GLU A 248 -11.63 -19.94 2.15
C GLU A 248 -10.30 -19.78 1.40
N ILE A 249 -9.23 -19.39 2.11
CA ILE A 249 -7.87 -19.34 1.55
C ILE A 249 -7.41 -20.73 1.11
N GLY A 250 -7.80 -21.78 1.86
CA GLY A 250 -7.50 -23.16 1.50
C GLY A 250 -8.19 -23.64 0.23
N GLY A 251 -9.33 -23.05 -0.13
CA GLY A 251 -10.04 -23.32 -1.38
C GLY A 251 -9.43 -22.66 -2.62
N TRP A 252 -8.36 -21.85 -2.49
CA TRP A 252 -7.72 -21.26 -3.66
C TRP A 252 -7.05 -22.33 -4.53
N LEU A 253 -7.46 -22.39 -5.79
CA LEU A 253 -6.78 -23.17 -6.82
C LEU A 253 -5.37 -22.58 -7.02
N ILE A 254 -4.37 -23.39 -6.68
CA ILE A 254 -2.93 -23.11 -6.87
C ILE A 254 -2.48 -23.73 -8.20
#